data_AF-A0A257PSM8-F1
#
_entry.id   AF-A0A257PSM8-F1
#
_cell.length_a   1.000
_cell.length_b   1.000
_cell.length_c   1.000
_cell.angle_alpha   90.00
_cell.angle_beta   90.00
_cell.angle_gamma   90.00
#
_symmetry.space_group_name_H-M   'P 1'
#
loop_
_entity.id
_entity.type
_entity.pdbx_description
1 polymer ?
#
loop_
_entity_poly.entity_id
_entity_poly.type
_entity_poly.pdbx_seq_one_letter_code
_entity_poly.pdbx_strand_id
1 'polypeptide(L)'
;NRRMMMRLFPELFARHSIAPVAHYPDMLLEKLRAVAPPNVSEPTVVVLTPGMYNSAYFEHAFVAQQMGVELVEGQDLFVKDDFVYMRTTQGPQRVDVIYRRIDDDFLDPEVFRAESAIGCAGLMRAYRAGNVNLANAIGTGVADDKSIYPYVPRMIEFYLGETPLLHNVPTRMCREPDSLAYALEHLPELVVKEVHGAGGYGMLVGPASTQAEIAAFAEKIKAHPEHYIAQPTLALSTCPTYVESGIAPRHLDLRPFVLSGKTVSIVPGGLTRVALGEGSLVVNSSQGGGTKDTWVLEK
;
A
#
# COMPACT_ATOMS: atom_id res chain seq x y z
N ASN A 1 8.42 -3.33 15.08
CA ASN A 1 9.77 -3.95 14.97
C ASN A 1 10.84 -3.14 15.69
N ARG A 2 11.15 -1.90 15.28
CA ARG A 2 12.17 -1.07 15.94
C ARG A 2 12.13 -1.02 17.47
N ARG A 3 10.96 -0.69 18.03
CA ARG A 3 10.77 -0.64 19.50
C ARG A 3 11.09 -1.98 20.19
N MET A 4 10.79 -3.11 19.54
CA MET A 4 11.09 -4.44 20.07
C MET A 4 12.59 -4.71 20.04
N MET A 5 13.27 -4.39 18.93
CA MET A 5 14.72 -4.54 18.81
C MET A 5 15.47 -3.70 19.84
N MET A 6 15.06 -2.44 20.05
CA MET A 6 15.67 -1.57 21.07
C MET A 6 15.45 -2.10 22.50
N ARG A 7 14.35 -2.80 22.75
CA ARG A 7 14.05 -3.39 24.07
C ARG A 7 14.84 -4.67 24.32
N LEU A 8 15.02 -5.50 23.29
CA LEU A 8 15.68 -6.81 23.41
C LEU A 8 17.20 -6.71 23.32
N PHE A 9 17.72 -5.82 22.47
CA PHE A 9 19.14 -5.71 22.14
C PHE A 9 19.64 -4.25 22.15
N PRO A 10 19.47 -3.49 23.25
CA PRO A 10 19.89 -2.09 23.33
C PRO A 10 21.38 -1.88 23.02
N GLU A 11 22.24 -2.84 23.34
CA GLU A 11 23.67 -2.82 23.07
C GLU A 11 24.00 -2.78 21.57
N LEU A 12 23.16 -3.35 20.70
CA LEU A 12 23.36 -3.25 19.25
C LEU A 12 23.12 -1.82 18.75
N PHE A 13 22.15 -1.11 19.33
CA PHE A 13 21.88 0.30 19.01
C PHE A 13 22.95 1.24 19.57
N ALA A 14 23.67 0.83 20.62
CA ALA A 14 24.83 1.57 21.11
C ALA A 14 26.07 1.39 20.19
N ARG A 15 26.15 0.28 19.45
CA ARG A 15 27.29 -0.03 18.55
C ARG A 15 27.10 0.47 17.12
N HIS A 16 25.85 0.67 16.69
CA HIS A 16 25.53 1.07 15.33
C HIS A 16 24.69 2.36 15.34
N SER A 17 25.10 3.36 14.56
CA SER A 17 24.35 4.59 14.34
C SER A 17 23.15 4.32 13.43
N ILE A 18 22.05 3.85 14.01
CA ILE A 18 20.82 3.49 13.28
C ILE A 18 19.86 4.68 13.28
N ALA A 19 19.46 5.13 12.08
CA ALA A 19 18.59 6.28 11.92
C ALA A 19 17.21 6.05 12.56
N PRO A 20 16.64 7.06 13.25
CA PRO A 20 15.36 6.93 13.94
C PRO A 20 14.18 6.88 12.96
N VAL A 21 13.11 6.18 13.36
CA VAL A 21 11.87 6.05 12.57
C VAL A 21 10.61 6.47 13.32
N ALA A 22 10.75 6.82 14.61
CA ALA A 22 9.60 7.09 15.49
C ALA A 22 8.84 8.37 15.12
N HIS A 23 9.48 9.30 14.40
CA HIS A 23 8.91 10.57 13.95
C HIS A 23 8.03 10.45 12.69
N TYR A 24 7.78 9.24 12.19
CA TYR A 24 6.90 9.01 11.04
C TYR A 24 5.48 9.59 11.20
N PRO A 25 4.77 9.38 12.34
CA PRO A 25 3.43 9.93 12.52
C PRO A 25 3.41 11.45 12.48
N ASP A 26 4.41 12.11 13.08
CA ASP A 26 4.54 13.57 13.05
C ASP A 26 4.74 14.09 11.62
N MET A 27 5.63 13.44 10.85
CA MET A 27 5.83 13.78 9.43
C MET A 27 4.56 13.57 8.60
N LEU A 28 3.82 12.48 8.84
CA LEU A 28 2.56 12.21 8.15
C LEU A 28 1.53 13.29 8.48
N LEU A 29 1.36 13.64 9.76
CA LEU A 29 0.45 14.70 10.19
C LEU A 29 0.83 16.05 9.56
N GLU A 30 2.13 16.39 9.51
CA GLU A 30 2.61 17.58 8.81
C GLU A 30 2.17 17.58 7.34
N LYS A 31 2.33 16.46 6.62
CA LYS A 31 1.90 16.36 5.21
C LYS A 31 0.37 16.46 5.07
N LEU A 32 -0.39 15.84 5.96
CA LEU A 32 -1.86 15.93 5.97
C LEU A 32 -2.32 17.37 6.20
N ARG A 33 -1.74 18.09 7.16
CA ARG A 33 -2.03 19.52 7.39
C ARG A 33 -1.64 20.39 6.19
N ALA A 34 -0.54 20.05 5.52
CA ALA A 34 -0.05 20.81 4.38
C ALA A 34 -0.95 20.74 3.14
N VAL A 35 -1.87 19.77 3.07
CA VAL A 35 -2.84 19.61 1.98
C VAL A 35 -4.24 20.09 2.36
N ALA A 36 -4.41 20.83 3.47
CA ALA A 36 -5.70 21.40 3.83
C ALA A 36 -6.24 22.35 2.74
N PRO A 37 -7.58 22.49 2.64
CA PRO A 37 -8.21 23.51 1.81
C PRO A 37 -7.66 24.93 2.02
N PRO A 38 -7.78 25.83 1.02
CA PRO A 38 -7.39 27.23 1.17
C PRO A 38 -8.07 27.91 2.35
N ASN A 39 -7.39 28.90 2.95
CA ASN A 39 -7.90 29.72 4.07
C ASN A 39 -8.13 28.98 5.40
N VAL A 40 -7.54 27.79 5.58
CA VAL A 40 -7.53 27.08 6.87
C VAL A 40 -6.18 27.27 7.55
N SER A 41 -6.13 28.01 8.65
CA SER A 41 -4.89 28.26 9.40
C SER A 41 -4.51 27.08 10.32
N GLU A 42 -5.50 26.46 10.95
CA GLU A 42 -5.33 25.34 11.89
C GLU A 42 -6.25 24.19 11.46
N PRO A 43 -5.81 23.35 10.50
CA PRO A 43 -6.67 22.32 9.94
C PRO A 43 -6.94 21.21 10.94
N THR A 44 -8.23 20.87 11.09
CA THR A 44 -8.66 19.67 11.81
C THR A 44 -8.46 18.45 10.91
N VAL A 45 -7.59 17.55 11.35
CA VAL A 45 -7.28 16.29 10.69
C VAL A 45 -7.93 15.14 11.47
N VAL A 46 -8.54 14.18 10.78
CA VAL A 46 -9.09 12.95 11.38
C VAL A 46 -8.66 11.72 10.59
N VAL A 47 -8.66 10.55 11.23
CA VAL A 47 -8.48 9.25 10.56
C VAL A 47 -9.84 8.57 10.42
N LEU A 48 -10.31 8.39 9.18
CA LEU A 48 -11.57 7.70 8.89
C LEU A 48 -11.32 6.19 8.77
N THR A 49 -11.95 5.39 9.62
CA THR A 49 -11.79 3.93 9.68
C THR A 49 -13.11 3.21 9.39
N PRO A 50 -13.08 2.01 8.77
CA PRO A 50 -14.28 1.19 8.58
C PRO A 50 -14.74 0.48 9.87
N GLY A 51 -14.03 0.67 10.98
CA GLY A 51 -14.36 0.10 12.30
C GLY A 51 -13.60 -1.18 12.66
N MET A 52 -13.90 -1.71 13.84
CA MET A 52 -13.10 -2.75 14.52
C MET A 52 -13.01 -4.11 13.80
N TYR A 53 -13.95 -4.40 12.89
CA TYR A 53 -13.98 -5.65 12.14
C TYR A 53 -13.03 -5.68 10.94
N ASN A 54 -12.31 -4.58 10.68
CA ASN A 54 -11.26 -4.54 9.67
C ASN A 54 -9.92 -5.07 10.24
N SER A 55 -9.24 -5.91 9.47
CA SER A 55 -7.97 -6.54 9.88
C SER A 55 -6.85 -5.53 10.18
N ALA A 56 -6.90 -4.33 9.61
CA ALA A 56 -5.93 -3.26 9.83
C ALA A 56 -6.38 -2.23 10.89
N TYR A 57 -7.54 -2.44 11.56
CA TYR A 57 -8.08 -1.47 12.53
C TYR A 57 -7.09 -1.08 13.63
N PHE A 58 -6.31 -2.04 14.14
CA PHE A 58 -5.25 -1.74 15.12
C PHE A 58 -4.25 -0.71 14.60
N GLU A 59 -3.84 -0.81 13.33
CA GLU A 59 -2.94 0.15 12.71
C GLU A 59 -3.59 1.53 12.59
N HIS A 60 -4.89 1.58 12.25
CA HIS A 60 -5.64 2.84 12.14
C HIS A 60 -5.69 3.56 13.49
N ALA A 61 -6.05 2.85 14.55
CA ALA A 61 -6.09 3.38 15.91
C ALA A 61 -4.70 3.79 16.39
N PHE A 62 -3.68 2.95 16.13
CA PHE A 62 -2.31 3.24 16.52
C PHE A 62 -1.78 4.52 15.84
N VAL A 63 -1.95 4.67 14.53
CA VAL A 63 -1.45 5.86 13.82
C VAL A 63 -2.22 7.12 14.21
N ALA A 64 -3.55 7.05 14.40
CA ALA A 64 -4.35 8.16 14.89
C ALA A 64 -3.88 8.62 16.28
N GLN A 65 -3.66 7.66 17.20
CA GLN A 65 -3.14 7.94 18.54
C GLN A 65 -1.74 8.56 18.50
N GLN A 66 -0.83 8.05 17.65
CA GLN A 66 0.52 8.61 17.55
C GLN A 66 0.54 10.01 16.94
N MET A 67 -0.36 10.30 15.99
CA MET A 67 -0.55 11.64 15.44
C MET A 67 -1.28 12.58 16.42
N GLY A 68 -1.96 12.05 17.43
CA GLY A 68 -2.80 12.84 18.34
C GLY A 68 -4.02 13.43 17.64
N VAL A 69 -4.63 12.67 16.73
CA VAL A 69 -5.86 13.05 16.01
C VAL A 69 -6.99 12.06 16.29
N GLU A 70 -8.22 12.49 16.04
CA GLU A 70 -9.40 11.65 16.26
C GLU A 70 -9.46 10.49 15.25
N LEU A 71 -9.79 9.30 15.76
CA LEU A 71 -10.16 8.14 14.97
C LEU A 71 -11.69 8.12 14.87
N VAL A 72 -12.22 8.25 13.66
CA VAL A 72 -13.67 8.40 13.41
C VAL A 72 -14.18 7.32 12.47
N GLU A 73 -15.43 6.89 12.67
CA GLU A 73 -16.19 6.10 11.72
C GLU A 73 -17.12 7.01 10.90
N GLY A 74 -17.67 6.50 9.79
CA GLY A 74 -18.54 7.29 8.90
C GLY A 74 -19.72 7.96 9.61
N GLN A 75 -20.30 7.29 10.62
CA GLN A 75 -21.43 7.79 11.41
C GLN A 75 -21.09 8.98 12.34
N ASP A 76 -19.81 9.11 12.71
CA ASP A 76 -19.31 10.22 13.52
C ASP A 76 -19.20 11.51 12.70
N LEU A 77 -19.24 11.40 11.37
CA LEU A 77 -19.19 12.49 10.42
C LEU A 77 -20.57 12.78 9.82
N PHE A 78 -20.79 14.03 9.44
CA PHE A 78 -21.93 14.42 8.62
C PHE A 78 -21.60 15.64 7.76
N VAL A 79 -22.30 15.78 6.63
CA VAL A 79 -22.14 16.92 5.73
C VAL A 79 -23.29 17.89 5.88
N LYS A 80 -22.96 19.19 5.97
CA LYS A 80 -23.92 20.29 5.98
C LYS A 80 -23.35 21.47 5.21
N ASP A 81 -24.14 22.03 4.28
CA ASP A 81 -23.73 23.15 3.42
C ASP A 81 -22.40 22.87 2.69
N ASP A 82 -22.22 21.62 2.25
CA ASP A 82 -20.99 21.09 1.64
C ASP A 82 -19.72 21.20 2.50
N PHE A 83 -19.86 21.31 3.82
CA PHE A 83 -18.76 21.17 4.79
C PHE A 83 -18.93 19.88 5.60
N VAL A 84 -17.81 19.21 5.92
CA VAL A 84 -17.79 18.02 6.76
C VAL A 84 -17.62 18.41 8.22
N TYR A 85 -18.44 17.82 9.09
CA TYR A 85 -18.38 18.01 10.52
C TYR A 85 -18.28 16.68 11.25
N MET A 86 -17.48 16.66 12.30
CA MET A 86 -17.43 15.60 13.30
C MET A 86 -18.41 15.93 14.44
N ARG A 87 -19.14 14.92 14.91
CA ARG A 87 -20.05 15.03 16.05
C ARG A 87 -19.24 15.05 17.35
N THR A 88 -19.40 16.10 18.15
CA THR A 88 -18.80 16.17 19.50
C THR A 88 -19.86 16.56 20.52
N THR A 89 -19.56 16.36 21.80
CA THR A 89 -20.45 16.76 22.91
C THR A 89 -20.58 18.27 23.04
N GLN A 90 -19.61 19.05 22.55
CA GLN A 90 -19.61 20.52 22.58
C GLN A 90 -20.27 21.15 21.34
N GLY A 91 -20.67 20.32 20.37
CA GLY A 91 -21.23 20.76 19.09
C GLY A 91 -20.45 20.21 17.89
N PRO A 92 -20.88 20.52 16.67
CA PRO A 92 -20.21 20.05 15.47
C PRO A 92 -18.86 20.74 15.28
N GLN A 93 -17.80 19.95 15.15
CA GLN A 93 -16.45 20.45 14.83
C GLN A 93 -16.17 20.23 13.35
N ARG A 94 -15.78 21.29 12.63
CA ARG A 94 -15.45 21.20 11.20
C ARG A 94 -14.19 20.33 11.01
N VAL A 95 -14.23 19.48 9.98
CA VAL A 95 -13.11 18.63 9.56
C VAL A 95 -12.59 19.13 8.22
N ASP A 96 -11.29 19.36 8.11
CA ASP A 96 -10.67 19.95 6.92
C ASP A 96 -9.88 18.91 6.12
N VAL A 97 -9.33 17.90 6.78
CA VAL A 97 -8.57 16.81 6.14
C VAL A 97 -8.94 15.46 6.75
N ILE A 98 -9.23 14.50 5.89
CA ILE A 98 -9.53 13.12 6.30
C ILE A 98 -8.44 12.20 5.75
N TYR A 99 -7.67 11.59 6.65
CA TYR A 99 -6.83 10.45 6.31
C TYR A 99 -7.71 9.20 6.26
N ARG A 100 -8.16 8.84 5.07
CA ARG A 100 -9.10 7.73 4.87
C ARG A 100 -8.38 6.39 4.85
N ARG A 101 -8.95 5.43 5.59
CA ARG A 101 -8.56 4.02 5.61
C ARG A 101 -9.69 3.13 5.09
N ILE A 102 -10.50 3.70 4.19
CA ILE A 102 -11.66 3.10 3.52
C ILE A 102 -11.47 3.25 2.02
N ASP A 103 -11.79 2.20 1.26
CA ASP A 103 -11.75 2.18 -0.21
C ASP A 103 -12.81 3.13 -0.82
N ASP A 104 -12.53 3.64 -2.02
CA ASP A 104 -13.34 4.68 -2.70
C ASP A 104 -14.83 4.32 -2.73
N ASP A 105 -15.12 3.09 -3.14
CA ASP A 105 -16.46 2.50 -3.29
C ASP A 105 -17.37 2.65 -2.05
N PHE A 106 -16.78 2.78 -0.87
CA PHE A 106 -17.51 2.79 0.40
C PHE A 106 -17.56 4.17 1.07
N LEU A 107 -16.92 5.20 0.50
CA LEU A 107 -16.76 6.49 1.16
C LEU A 107 -18.03 7.34 1.22
N ASP A 108 -18.87 7.28 0.18
CA ASP A 108 -20.07 8.11 0.07
C ASP A 108 -21.20 7.32 -0.61
N PRO A 109 -22.26 6.92 0.12
CA PRO A 109 -23.37 6.18 -0.45
C PRO A 109 -24.20 6.99 -1.47
N GLU A 110 -24.04 8.31 -1.55
CA GLU A 110 -24.73 9.11 -2.56
C GLU A 110 -24.06 9.06 -3.95
N VAL A 111 -22.79 8.61 -4.01
CA VAL A 111 -21.98 8.61 -5.25
C VAL A 111 -21.52 7.21 -5.64
N PHE A 112 -21.17 6.37 -4.66
CA PHE A 112 -20.62 5.04 -4.89
C PHE A 112 -21.64 3.95 -4.53
N ARG A 113 -21.33 3.05 -3.59
CA ARG A 113 -22.23 1.98 -3.17
C ARG A 113 -23.28 2.53 -2.22
N ALA A 114 -24.54 2.56 -2.65
CA ALA A 114 -25.68 3.06 -1.88
C ALA A 114 -25.87 2.32 -0.54
N GLU A 115 -25.45 1.06 -0.47
CA GLU A 115 -25.54 0.17 0.68
C GLU A 115 -24.37 0.35 1.66
N SER A 116 -23.40 1.21 1.35
CA SER A 116 -22.27 1.45 2.25
C SER A 116 -22.74 2.04 3.58
N ALA A 117 -22.42 1.35 4.68
CA ALA A 117 -22.69 1.79 6.04
C ALA A 117 -21.46 2.39 6.75
N ILE A 118 -20.30 2.41 6.08
CA ILE A 118 -19.01 2.83 6.67
C ILE A 118 -18.52 4.20 6.16
N GLY A 119 -19.21 4.76 5.16
CA GLY A 119 -18.93 6.08 4.59
C GLY A 119 -19.70 7.22 5.25
N CYS A 120 -19.57 8.42 4.68
CA CYS A 120 -20.31 9.61 5.10
C CYS A 120 -21.06 10.20 3.90
N ALA A 121 -22.39 10.23 3.98
CA ALA A 121 -23.24 10.75 2.90
C ALA A 121 -22.93 12.22 2.60
N GLY A 122 -22.70 12.54 1.32
CA GLY A 122 -22.40 13.88 0.85
C GLY A 122 -20.92 14.27 0.94
N LEU A 123 -20.05 13.37 1.40
CA LEU A 123 -18.61 13.60 1.50
C LEU A 123 -18.01 14.02 0.16
N MET A 124 -18.45 13.42 -0.94
CA MET A 124 -17.98 13.74 -2.27
C MET A 124 -18.45 15.11 -2.76
N ARG A 125 -19.61 15.60 -2.30
CA ARG A 125 -20.00 16.99 -2.57
C ARG A 125 -19.05 17.97 -1.88
N ALA A 126 -18.78 17.75 -0.59
CA ALA A 126 -17.86 18.58 0.18
C ALA A 126 -16.43 18.57 -0.40
N TYR A 127 -15.95 17.39 -0.82
CA TYR A 127 -14.65 17.23 -1.46
C TYR A 127 -14.58 17.99 -2.80
N ARG A 128 -15.59 17.83 -3.66
CA ARG A 128 -15.66 18.53 -4.95
C ARG A 128 -15.83 20.05 -4.82
N ALA A 129 -16.48 20.50 -3.76
CA ALA A 129 -16.59 21.93 -3.42
C ALA A 129 -15.27 22.51 -2.89
N GLY A 130 -14.26 21.68 -2.61
CA GLY A 130 -12.97 22.10 -2.09
C GLY A 130 -12.98 22.43 -0.59
N ASN A 131 -13.99 21.95 0.16
CA ASN A 131 -14.19 22.27 1.57
C ASN A 131 -13.54 21.28 2.54
N VAL A 132 -13.16 20.10 2.04
CA VAL A 132 -12.42 19.05 2.76
C VAL A 132 -11.42 18.42 1.78
N ASN A 133 -10.28 17.95 2.28
CA ASN A 133 -9.37 17.13 1.48
C ASN A 133 -9.32 15.67 1.97
N LEU A 134 -9.17 14.74 1.02
CA LEU A 134 -9.09 13.31 1.29
C LEU A 134 -7.67 12.82 1.00
N ALA A 135 -7.08 12.11 1.95
CA ALA A 135 -5.76 11.51 1.83
C ALA A 135 -5.87 9.99 2.03
N ASN A 136 -5.51 9.13 1.08
CA ASN A 136 -5.15 9.46 -0.31
C ASN A 136 -6.36 10.01 -1.09
N ALA A 137 -6.11 10.70 -2.21
CA ALA A 137 -7.17 11.19 -3.08
C ALA A 137 -8.02 10.04 -3.66
N ILE A 138 -9.21 10.37 -4.17
CA ILE A 138 -10.06 9.43 -4.90
C ILE A 138 -9.44 9.11 -6.26
N GLY A 139 -9.58 7.88 -6.73
CA GLY A 139 -9.16 7.44 -8.06
C GLY A 139 -7.68 7.12 -8.17
N THR A 140 -6.90 7.14 -7.09
CA THR A 140 -5.47 6.78 -7.13
C THR A 140 -5.23 5.33 -7.56
N GLY A 141 -6.25 4.47 -7.47
CA GLY A 141 -6.18 3.08 -7.91
C GLY A 141 -5.81 2.91 -9.39
N VAL A 142 -6.12 3.89 -10.25
CA VAL A 142 -5.70 3.82 -11.67
C VAL A 142 -4.18 3.83 -11.83
N ALA A 143 -3.45 4.53 -10.94
CA ALA A 143 -2.00 4.68 -11.05
C ALA A 143 -1.23 3.44 -10.55
N ASP A 144 -1.81 2.66 -9.63
CA ASP A 144 -1.23 1.43 -9.08
C ASP A 144 -1.83 0.16 -9.71
N ASP A 145 -2.62 0.32 -10.77
CA ASP A 145 -3.17 -0.83 -11.49
C ASP A 145 -2.06 -1.61 -12.20
N LYS A 146 -2.17 -2.95 -12.19
CA LYS A 146 -1.16 -3.84 -12.78
C LYS A 146 -0.96 -3.60 -14.29
N SER A 147 -1.97 -3.09 -14.99
CA SER A 147 -1.88 -2.71 -16.41
C SER A 147 -1.13 -1.40 -16.65
N ILE A 148 -1.07 -0.53 -15.64
CA ILE A 148 -0.38 0.76 -15.68
C ILE A 148 1.07 0.64 -15.20
N TYR A 149 1.36 -0.28 -14.28
CA TYR A 149 2.70 -0.54 -13.75
C TYR A 149 3.83 -0.55 -14.81
N PRO A 150 3.72 -1.23 -15.97
CA PRO A 150 4.79 -1.27 -16.98
C PRO A 150 5.15 0.11 -17.55
N TYR A 151 4.26 1.10 -17.44
CA TYR A 151 4.44 2.44 -18.00
C TYR A 151 5.15 3.41 -17.04
N VAL A 152 5.34 3.06 -15.77
CA VAL A 152 5.99 3.95 -14.77
C VAL A 152 7.37 4.46 -15.24
N PRO A 153 8.26 3.65 -15.83
CA PRO A 153 9.52 4.14 -16.40
C PRO A 153 9.32 5.27 -17.43
N ARG A 154 8.34 5.10 -18.33
CA ARG A 154 8.00 6.10 -19.35
C ARG A 154 7.34 7.34 -18.75
N MET A 155 6.60 7.20 -17.65
CA MET A 155 6.06 8.34 -16.93
C MET A 155 7.17 9.20 -16.33
N ILE A 156 8.21 8.58 -15.76
CA ILE A 156 9.38 9.29 -15.22
C ILE A 156 10.07 10.07 -16.34
N GLU A 157 10.33 9.42 -17.49
CA GLU A 157 10.93 10.08 -18.65
C GLU A 157 10.07 11.23 -19.18
N PHE A 158 8.75 11.02 -19.28
CA PHE A 158 7.83 12.02 -19.84
C PHE A 158 7.63 13.22 -18.92
N TYR A 159 7.39 13.01 -17.62
CA TYR A 159 7.06 14.08 -16.68
C TYR A 159 8.29 14.76 -16.07
N LEU A 160 9.38 14.01 -15.87
CA LEU A 160 10.59 14.52 -15.20
C LEU A 160 11.75 14.74 -16.18
N GLY A 161 11.72 14.13 -17.39
CA GLY A 161 12.86 14.17 -18.31
C GLY A 161 14.08 13.40 -17.80
N GLU A 162 13.87 12.49 -16.84
CA GLU A 162 14.93 11.77 -16.13
C GLU A 162 14.93 10.28 -16.48
N THR A 163 16.07 9.62 -16.27
CA THR A 163 16.15 8.16 -16.34
C THR A 163 15.71 7.54 -15.01
N PRO A 164 14.83 6.52 -15.00
CA PRO A 164 14.41 5.84 -13.79
C PRO A 164 15.59 5.29 -12.97
N LEU A 165 15.69 5.71 -11.71
CA LEU A 165 16.72 5.22 -10.78
C LEU A 165 16.43 3.80 -10.27
N LEU A 166 15.15 3.46 -10.11
CA LEU A 166 14.68 2.13 -9.73
C LEU A 166 14.02 1.48 -10.95
N HIS A 167 14.47 0.29 -11.28
CA HIS A 167 13.95 -0.44 -12.42
C HIS A 167 12.70 -1.22 -12.05
N ASN A 168 11.72 -1.20 -12.95
CA ASN A 168 10.61 -2.13 -12.89
C ASN A 168 11.09 -3.56 -13.20
N VAL A 169 10.35 -4.52 -12.66
CA VAL A 169 10.46 -5.90 -13.10
C VAL A 169 10.00 -5.97 -14.56
N PRO A 170 10.74 -6.60 -15.48
CA PRO A 170 10.29 -6.79 -16.85
C PRO A 170 8.90 -7.43 -16.86
N THR A 171 7.91 -6.67 -17.34
CA THR A 171 6.50 -7.06 -17.27
C THR A 171 5.93 -7.05 -18.66
N ARG A 172 5.44 -8.20 -19.11
CA ARG A 172 4.79 -8.38 -20.41
C ARG A 172 3.29 -8.32 -20.23
N MET A 173 2.62 -7.50 -21.03
CA MET A 173 1.15 -7.40 -21.02
C MET A 173 0.59 -8.39 -22.02
N CYS A 174 -0.16 -9.40 -21.56
CA CYS A 174 -0.67 -10.44 -22.44
C CYS A 174 -1.69 -9.93 -23.47
N ARG A 175 -2.23 -8.71 -23.31
CA ARG A 175 -3.05 -8.05 -24.36
C ARG A 175 -2.29 -7.75 -25.66
N GLU A 176 -0.96 -7.69 -25.61
CA GLU A 176 -0.14 -7.44 -26.80
C GLU A 176 0.22 -8.79 -27.46
N PRO A 177 0.00 -8.97 -28.78
CA PRO A 177 0.19 -10.26 -29.45
C PRO A 177 1.58 -10.88 -29.24
N ASP A 178 2.65 -10.08 -29.34
CA ASP A 178 4.02 -10.56 -29.17
C ASP A 178 4.32 -10.96 -27.71
N SER A 179 3.80 -10.19 -26.76
CA SER A 179 3.90 -10.48 -25.33
C SER A 179 3.13 -11.75 -24.95
N LEU A 180 1.96 -11.97 -25.55
CA LEU A 180 1.15 -13.18 -25.37
C LEU A 180 1.86 -14.42 -25.91
N ALA A 181 2.35 -14.34 -27.15
CA ALA A 181 3.07 -15.43 -27.79
C ALA A 181 4.28 -15.86 -26.93
N TYR A 182 5.08 -14.88 -26.50
CA TYR A 182 6.20 -15.14 -25.61
C TYR A 182 5.75 -15.76 -24.28
N ALA A 183 4.72 -15.20 -23.64
CA ALA A 183 4.24 -15.68 -22.35
C ALA A 183 3.78 -17.14 -22.43
N LEU A 184 3.02 -17.50 -23.47
CA LEU A 184 2.53 -18.87 -23.69
C LEU A 184 3.65 -19.87 -23.97
N GLU A 185 4.67 -19.47 -24.73
CA GLU A 185 5.84 -20.30 -25.04
C GLU A 185 6.70 -20.56 -23.80
N HIS A 186 6.83 -19.58 -22.91
CA HIS A 186 7.73 -19.61 -21.76
C HIS A 186 7.01 -19.73 -20.40
N LEU A 187 5.74 -20.15 -20.36
CA LEU A 187 4.97 -20.28 -19.11
C LEU A 187 5.69 -21.03 -17.98
N PRO A 188 6.45 -22.11 -18.22
CA PRO A 188 7.17 -22.82 -17.15
C PRO A 188 8.24 -21.99 -16.45
N GLU A 189 8.67 -20.86 -17.02
CA GLU A 189 9.75 -20.01 -16.50
C GLU A 189 9.21 -18.72 -15.86
N LEU A 190 7.95 -18.40 -16.12
CA LEU A 190 7.32 -17.12 -15.79
C LEU A 190 6.38 -17.23 -14.59
N VAL A 191 6.12 -16.08 -13.98
CA VAL A 191 5.00 -15.87 -13.06
C VAL A 191 3.94 -15.06 -13.78
N VAL A 192 2.74 -15.62 -13.93
CA VAL A 192 1.60 -14.94 -14.58
C VAL A 192 0.57 -14.56 -13.53
N LYS A 193 0.06 -13.33 -13.59
CA LYS A 193 -0.88 -12.76 -12.62
C LYS A 193 -2.06 -12.12 -13.33
N GLU A 194 -3.25 -12.28 -12.76
CA GLU A 194 -4.43 -11.50 -13.17
C GLU A 194 -4.26 -10.01 -12.84
N VAL A 195 -4.67 -9.13 -13.75
CA VAL A 195 -4.61 -7.66 -13.64
C VAL A 195 -5.52 -7.21 -12.50
N HIS A 196 -6.77 -7.65 -12.51
CA HIS A 196 -7.77 -7.35 -11.47
C HIS A 196 -7.79 -8.44 -10.41
N GLY A 197 -7.47 -8.09 -9.15
CA GLY A 197 -7.50 -9.05 -8.03
C GLY A 197 -6.46 -8.74 -6.96
N ALA A 198 -6.79 -9.10 -5.71
CA ALA A 198 -5.92 -8.97 -4.54
C ALA A 198 -5.61 -10.38 -3.94
N GLY A 199 -4.46 -10.51 -3.28
CA GLY A 199 -4.20 -11.66 -2.40
C GLY A 199 -3.68 -12.95 -3.03
N GLY A 200 -3.11 -12.93 -4.24
CA GLY A 200 -2.44 -14.10 -4.83
C GLY A 200 -3.35 -15.15 -5.47
N TYR A 201 -4.67 -14.92 -5.47
CA TYR A 201 -5.61 -15.65 -6.32
C TYR A 201 -5.43 -15.21 -7.79
N GLY A 202 -5.60 -16.13 -8.74
CA GLY A 202 -5.41 -15.84 -10.17
C GLY A 202 -3.93 -15.73 -10.61
N MET A 203 -3.05 -16.52 -10.00
CA MET A 203 -1.60 -16.52 -10.29
C MET A 203 -1.08 -17.92 -10.64
N LEU A 204 -0.23 -17.99 -11.67
CA LEU A 204 0.58 -19.17 -12.01
C LEU A 204 2.05 -18.88 -11.66
N VAL A 205 2.70 -19.81 -10.97
CA VAL A 205 4.16 -19.79 -10.74
C VAL A 205 4.77 -20.92 -11.54
N GLY A 206 5.13 -20.65 -12.80
CA GLY A 206 5.58 -21.65 -13.77
C GLY A 206 6.55 -22.70 -13.20
N PRO A 207 7.67 -22.28 -12.56
CA PRO A 207 8.66 -23.22 -12.05
C PRO A 207 8.17 -24.13 -10.92
N ALA A 208 7.07 -23.76 -10.25
CA ALA A 208 6.47 -24.51 -9.16
C ALA A 208 5.14 -25.18 -9.54
N SER A 209 4.75 -25.12 -10.82
CA SER A 209 3.52 -25.69 -11.34
C SER A 209 3.77 -26.93 -12.18
N THR A 210 2.83 -27.86 -12.16
CA THR A 210 2.85 -29.05 -13.01
C THR A 210 2.52 -28.70 -14.46
N GLN A 211 2.92 -29.56 -15.40
CA GLN A 211 2.60 -29.37 -16.82
C GLN A 211 1.08 -29.28 -17.08
N ALA A 212 0.27 -30.02 -16.32
CA ALA A 212 -1.18 -30.00 -16.42
C ALA A 212 -1.78 -28.66 -15.97
N GLU A 213 -1.27 -28.09 -14.87
CA GLU A 213 -1.68 -26.77 -14.38
C GLU A 213 -1.27 -25.67 -15.36
N ILE A 214 -0.05 -25.75 -15.91
CA ILE A 214 0.44 -24.81 -16.92
C ILE A 214 -0.45 -24.85 -18.17
N ALA A 215 -0.78 -26.05 -18.68
CA ALA A 215 -1.65 -26.20 -19.83
C ALA A 215 -3.07 -25.66 -19.57
N ALA A 216 -3.64 -25.94 -18.39
CA ALA A 216 -4.95 -25.40 -18.00
C ALA A 216 -4.92 -23.87 -17.88
N PHE A 217 -3.84 -23.30 -17.37
CA PHE A 217 -3.69 -21.85 -17.21
C PHE A 217 -3.44 -21.16 -18.57
N ALA A 218 -2.72 -21.79 -19.49
CA ALA A 218 -2.57 -21.31 -20.87
C ALA A 218 -3.92 -21.07 -21.55
N GLU A 219 -4.87 -22.00 -21.42
CA GLU A 219 -6.21 -21.83 -22.00
C GLU A 219 -6.98 -20.66 -21.37
N LYS A 220 -6.81 -20.42 -20.07
CA LYS A 220 -7.38 -19.24 -19.40
C LYS A 220 -6.80 -17.92 -19.92
N ILE A 221 -5.48 -17.87 -20.13
CA ILE A 221 -4.82 -16.70 -20.71
C ILE A 221 -5.32 -16.45 -22.13
N LYS A 222 -5.42 -17.49 -22.97
CA LYS A 222 -5.92 -17.35 -24.35
C LYS A 222 -7.36 -16.86 -24.43
N ALA A 223 -8.20 -17.26 -23.49
CA ALA A 223 -9.59 -16.83 -23.46
C ALA A 223 -9.75 -15.33 -23.17
N HIS A 224 -8.91 -14.78 -22.28
CA HIS A 224 -8.98 -13.39 -21.83
C HIS A 224 -7.58 -12.78 -21.63
N PRO A 225 -6.78 -12.62 -22.70
CA PRO A 225 -5.38 -12.20 -22.60
C PRO A 225 -5.21 -10.82 -21.94
N GLU A 226 -6.20 -9.94 -22.09
CA GLU A 226 -6.25 -8.61 -21.48
C GLU A 226 -6.24 -8.62 -19.95
N HIS A 227 -6.63 -9.73 -19.33
CA HIS A 227 -6.68 -9.86 -17.89
C HIS A 227 -5.36 -10.34 -17.29
N TYR A 228 -4.29 -10.56 -18.07
CA TYR A 228 -3.04 -11.15 -17.54
C TYR A 228 -1.79 -10.32 -17.85
N ILE A 229 -0.86 -10.36 -16.91
CA ILE A 229 0.53 -9.93 -17.08
C ILE A 229 1.49 -11.08 -16.75
N ALA A 230 2.63 -11.14 -17.44
CA ALA A 230 3.67 -12.13 -17.22
C ALA A 230 5.00 -11.46 -16.82
N GLN A 231 5.64 -12.01 -15.80
CA GLN A 231 6.92 -11.53 -15.25
C GLN A 231 7.90 -12.69 -15.14
N PRO A 232 9.22 -12.45 -15.27
CA PRO A 232 10.20 -13.48 -14.97
C PRO A 232 10.13 -13.85 -13.49
N THR A 233 10.46 -15.09 -13.18
CA THR A 233 10.66 -15.51 -11.79
C THR A 233 11.87 -14.78 -11.22
N LEU A 234 11.67 -13.96 -10.19
CA LEU A 234 12.74 -13.15 -9.61
C LEU A 234 13.53 -13.97 -8.58
N ALA A 235 14.86 -13.93 -8.69
CA ALA A 235 15.75 -14.36 -7.63
C ALA A 235 15.76 -13.30 -6.52
N LEU A 236 14.83 -13.43 -5.57
CA LEU A 236 14.76 -12.52 -4.42
C LEU A 236 16.03 -12.63 -3.58
N SER A 237 16.54 -11.49 -3.11
CA SER A 237 17.64 -11.47 -2.13
C SER A 237 17.24 -12.23 -0.86
N THR A 238 18.22 -12.82 -0.18
CA THR A 238 18.00 -13.51 1.09
C THR A 238 18.66 -12.76 2.25
N CYS A 239 18.09 -12.89 3.46
CA CYS A 239 18.67 -12.40 4.71
C CYS A 239 18.76 -13.54 5.72
N PRO A 240 19.84 -13.62 6.52
CA PRO A 240 19.97 -14.59 7.60
C PRO A 240 18.77 -14.54 8.54
N THR A 241 18.10 -15.66 8.72
CA THR A 241 16.88 -15.79 9.53
C THR A 241 16.99 -17.01 10.42
N TYR A 242 16.65 -16.83 11.69
CA TYR A 242 16.63 -17.92 12.66
C TYR A 242 15.39 -18.79 12.43
N VAL A 243 15.63 -20.05 12.10
CA VAL A 243 14.65 -21.10 11.82
C VAL A 243 14.99 -22.33 12.68
N GLU A 244 14.18 -23.39 12.60
CA GLU A 244 14.37 -24.60 13.42
C GLU A 244 15.75 -25.24 13.25
N SER A 245 16.33 -25.21 12.05
CA SER A 245 17.66 -25.72 11.75
C SER A 245 18.82 -24.78 12.09
N GLY A 246 18.54 -23.62 12.71
CA GLY A 246 19.53 -22.59 13.04
C GLY A 246 19.40 -21.33 12.17
N ILE A 247 20.52 -20.72 11.77
CA ILE A 247 20.52 -19.52 10.93
C ILE A 247 20.59 -19.93 9.46
N ALA A 248 19.53 -19.67 8.70
CA ALA A 248 19.43 -20.01 7.30
C ALA A 248 19.02 -18.79 6.44
N PRO A 249 19.39 -18.74 5.16
CA PRO A 249 18.92 -17.70 4.26
C PRO A 249 17.42 -17.82 4.01
N ARG A 250 16.70 -16.70 4.06
CA ARG A 250 15.28 -16.59 3.69
C ARG A 250 15.03 -15.38 2.82
N HIS A 251 14.15 -15.53 1.83
CA HIS A 251 13.77 -14.45 0.93
C HIS A 251 12.99 -13.37 1.66
N LEU A 252 13.17 -12.12 1.23
CA LEU A 252 12.52 -10.96 1.83
C LEU A 252 12.13 -9.93 0.78
N ASP A 253 11.24 -9.04 1.17
CA ASP A 253 11.01 -7.78 0.48
C ASP A 253 11.02 -6.60 1.46
N LEU A 254 11.16 -5.39 0.90
CA LEU A 254 11.19 -4.14 1.64
C LEU A 254 10.11 -3.20 1.10
N ARG A 255 9.24 -2.73 1.99
CA ARG A 255 8.23 -1.71 1.70
C ARG A 255 8.56 -0.42 2.46
N PRO A 256 9.24 0.55 1.82
CA PRO A 256 9.33 1.91 2.34
C PRO A 256 8.01 2.66 2.15
N PHE A 257 7.85 3.79 2.84
CA PHE A 257 6.68 4.66 2.75
C PHE A 257 7.12 6.08 2.37
N VAL A 258 6.76 6.50 1.15
CA VAL A 258 7.00 7.86 0.65
C VAL A 258 5.85 8.75 1.08
N LEU A 259 6.18 9.88 1.71
CA LEU A 259 5.23 10.88 2.20
C LEU A 259 5.28 12.11 1.29
N SER A 260 4.14 12.42 0.67
CA SER A 260 3.98 13.56 -0.24
C SER A 260 3.03 14.59 0.35
N GLY A 261 3.52 15.82 0.51
CA GLY A 261 2.71 17.01 0.78
C GLY A 261 3.25 18.17 -0.06
N LYS A 262 3.59 19.31 0.57
CA LYS A 262 4.35 20.38 -0.12
C LYS A 262 5.73 19.93 -0.60
N THR A 263 6.31 18.95 0.09
CA THR A 263 7.57 18.30 -0.27
C THR A 263 7.39 16.78 -0.20
N VAL A 264 8.22 16.07 -0.97
CA VAL A 264 8.30 14.61 -0.95
C VAL A 264 9.43 14.19 -0.02
N SER A 265 9.16 13.28 0.90
CA SER A 265 10.13 12.82 1.90
C SER A 265 9.89 11.37 2.28
N ILE A 266 10.90 10.74 2.90
CA ILE A 266 10.85 9.35 3.35
C ILE A 266 11.52 9.26 4.72
N VAL A 267 10.92 8.49 5.63
CA VAL A 267 11.57 8.13 6.90
C VAL A 267 12.58 7.02 6.62
N PRO A 268 13.80 7.05 7.20
CA PRO A 268 14.85 6.06 6.95
C PRO A 268 14.54 4.68 7.56
N GLY A 269 13.54 4.01 6.99
CA GLY A 269 13.02 2.73 7.42
C GLY A 269 11.95 2.20 6.45
N GLY A 270 11.31 1.11 6.85
CA GLY A 270 10.29 0.44 6.06
C GLY A 270 9.90 -0.89 6.68
N LEU A 271 8.81 -1.47 6.17
CA LEU A 271 8.37 -2.80 6.55
C LEU A 271 9.17 -3.83 5.75
N THR A 272 10.03 -4.60 6.43
CA THR A 272 10.66 -5.80 5.83
C THR A 272 9.81 -7.02 6.14
N ARG A 273 9.43 -7.78 5.11
CA ARG A 273 8.72 -9.07 5.25
C ARG A 273 9.62 -10.20 4.82
N VAL A 274 9.44 -11.37 5.42
CA VAL A 274 10.32 -12.54 5.22
C VAL A 274 9.47 -13.78 4.98
N ALA A 275 9.79 -14.53 3.93
CA ALA A 275 9.23 -15.85 3.68
C ALA A 275 9.93 -16.86 4.60
N LEU A 276 9.26 -17.34 5.64
CA LEU A 276 9.87 -18.22 6.65
C LEU A 276 10.07 -19.66 6.15
N GLY A 277 9.20 -20.12 5.25
CA GLY A 277 9.31 -21.44 4.60
C GLY A 277 10.58 -21.54 3.76
N GLU A 278 11.25 -22.68 3.82
CA GLU A 278 12.43 -22.95 2.99
C GLU A 278 12.06 -22.91 1.49
N GLY A 279 12.84 -22.17 0.70
CA GLY A 279 12.60 -21.99 -0.73
C GLY A 279 11.34 -21.17 -1.10
N SER A 280 10.55 -20.74 -0.11
CA SER A 280 9.33 -19.97 -0.37
C SER A 280 9.65 -18.54 -0.80
N LEU A 281 8.93 -18.05 -1.82
CA LEU A 281 8.93 -16.65 -2.24
C LEU A 281 7.74 -15.87 -1.67
N VAL A 282 6.87 -16.55 -0.90
CA VAL A 282 5.65 -15.97 -0.36
C VAL A 282 5.96 -15.27 0.97
N VAL A 283 6.08 -13.94 0.91
CA VAL A 283 6.36 -13.09 2.09
C VAL A 283 5.10 -12.56 2.77
N ASN A 284 3.91 -12.89 2.27
CA ASN A 284 2.65 -12.35 2.79
C ASN A 284 2.34 -12.91 4.19
N SER A 285 2.00 -12.04 5.14
CA SER A 285 1.76 -12.42 6.53
C SER A 285 0.54 -13.34 6.69
N SER A 286 -0.47 -13.23 5.83
CA SER A 286 -1.62 -14.14 5.83
C SER A 286 -1.27 -15.57 5.41
N GLN A 287 -0.07 -15.79 4.86
CA GLN A 287 0.41 -17.10 4.39
C GLN A 287 1.70 -17.52 5.11
N GLY A 288 1.89 -17.07 6.36
CA GLY A 288 3.04 -17.47 7.19
C GLY A 288 4.30 -16.62 7.01
N GLY A 289 4.20 -15.47 6.34
CA GLY A 289 5.29 -14.49 6.26
C GLY A 289 5.56 -13.78 7.58
N GLY A 290 6.83 -13.73 7.98
CA GLY A 290 7.30 -12.97 9.16
C GLY A 290 7.66 -11.52 8.82
N THR A 291 8.06 -10.74 9.83
CA THR A 291 8.60 -9.39 9.62
C THR A 291 9.95 -9.21 10.31
N LYS A 292 10.77 -8.30 9.79
CA LYS A 292 12.05 -7.90 10.39
C LYS A 292 12.09 -6.39 10.62
N ASP A 293 12.96 -5.97 11.53
CA ASP A 293 13.32 -4.55 11.63
C ASP A 293 14.26 -4.20 10.47
N THR A 294 14.08 -3.01 9.90
CA THR A 294 14.91 -2.49 8.81
C THR A 294 15.80 -1.41 9.39
N TRP A 295 17.12 -1.58 9.32
CA TRP A 295 18.08 -0.59 9.79
C TRP A 295 18.67 0.16 8.61
N VAL A 296 18.47 1.48 8.60
CA VAL A 296 19.20 2.41 7.74
C VAL A 296 20.24 3.07 8.64
N LEU A 297 21.51 2.98 8.25
CA LEU A 297 22.60 3.58 9.01
C LEU A 297 22.71 5.07 8.70
N GLU A 298 23.03 5.86 9.71
CA GLU A 298 23.40 7.26 9.52
C GLU A 298 24.71 7.35 8.71
N LYS A 299 24.83 8.41 7.90
CA LYS A 299 26.02 8.69 7.10
C LYS A 299 27.11 9.37 7.93
#